data_AF-A0A3M2GSD6-F1
#
_entry.id   AF-A0A3M2GSD6-F1
#
_cell.length_a   1.000
_cell.length_b   1.000
_cell.length_c   1.000
_cell.angle_alpha   90.00
_cell.angle_beta   90.00
_cell.angle_gamma   90.00
#
_symmetry.space_group_name_H-M   'P 1'
#
loop_
_entity.id
_entity.type
_entity.pdbx_description
1 polymer ?
#
loop_
_entity_poly.entity_id
_entity_poly.type
_entity_poly.pdbx_seq_one_letter_code
_entity_poly.pdbx_strand_id
1 'polypeptide(L)'
;MCPECMHPASVGFHCPSCTSRGRVRVVAARDLVWRPLATQVIIAANVAAFVWSVVVGGSLDRIGFDALVDGGLIGGGIVQRGRTLEIIGVAEGEWWRLVTGAFLHDGLIHLAFNM
;
A
#
# COMPACT_ATOMS: atom_id res chain seq x y z
N MET A 1 46.58 35.36 -12.15
CA MET A 1 45.21 35.37 -11.56
C MET A 1 44.82 36.83 -11.39
N CYS A 2 43.72 37.27 -12.01
CA CYS A 2 43.27 38.66 -11.87
C CYS A 2 42.58 38.86 -10.51
N PRO A 3 42.88 39.94 -9.77
CA PRO A 3 42.19 40.25 -8.51
C PRO A 3 40.68 40.34 -8.64
N GLU A 4 40.22 40.81 -9.81
CA GLU A 4 38.82 41.02 -10.17
C GLU A 4 38.00 39.71 -10.27
N CYS A 5 38.67 38.57 -10.46
CA CYS A 5 38.02 37.27 -10.65
C CYS A 5 37.97 36.41 -9.38
N MET A 6 38.50 36.91 -8.25
CA MET A 6 38.53 36.17 -6.99
C MET A 6 37.22 36.36 -6.21
N HIS A 7 36.64 35.25 -5.74
CA HIS A 7 35.42 35.31 -4.93
C HIS A 7 35.79 35.36 -3.44
N PRO A 8 35.25 36.31 -2.65
CA PRO A 8 35.53 36.39 -1.22
C PRO A 8 35.00 35.16 -0.48
N ALA A 9 35.79 34.64 0.47
CA ALA A 9 35.47 33.49 1.30
C ALA A 9 35.41 33.88 2.79
N SER A 10 34.89 32.99 3.64
CA SER A 10 34.90 33.19 5.10
C SER A 10 36.33 33.34 5.65
N VAL A 11 37.31 32.73 4.98
CA VAL A 11 38.74 32.98 5.19
C VAL A 11 39.43 33.05 3.82
N GLY A 12 39.91 34.23 3.43
CA GLY A 12 40.66 34.45 2.18
C GLY A 12 39.78 34.55 0.92
N PHE A 13 40.25 33.96 -0.18
CA PHE A 13 39.59 34.03 -1.49
C PHE A 13 39.51 32.66 -2.15
N HIS A 14 38.36 32.35 -2.77
CA HIS A 14 38.20 31.14 -3.59
C HIS A 14 38.57 31.40 -5.06
N CYS A 15 39.21 30.39 -5.67
CA CYS A 15 39.53 30.42 -7.09
C CYS A 15 38.25 30.22 -7.94
N PRO A 16 38.11 30.87 -9.11
CA PRO A 16 36.90 30.74 -9.95
C PRO A 16 36.61 29.31 -10.39
N SER A 17 37.65 28.50 -10.60
CA SER A 17 37.51 27.08 -10.97
C SER A 17 37.19 26.19 -9.76
N CYS A 18 37.31 26.70 -8.53
CA CYS A 18 36.99 26.01 -7.28
C CYS A 18 35.49 26.18 -6.97
N THR A 19 34.96 27.39 -7.14
CA THR A 19 33.53 27.70 -6.93
C THR A 19 32.63 27.08 -8.00
N SER A 20 33.07 27.04 -9.25
CA SER A 20 32.30 26.40 -10.34
C SER A 20 32.13 24.89 -10.16
N ARG A 21 33.09 24.23 -9.50
CA ARG A 21 33.05 22.79 -9.16
C ARG A 21 32.31 22.50 -7.85
N GLY A 22 32.09 23.51 -7.00
CA GLY A 22 31.45 23.37 -5.68
C GLY A 22 29.92 23.50 -5.66
N ARG A 23 29.25 23.47 -6.82
CA ARG A 23 27.77 23.54 -6.86
C ARG A 23 27.18 22.23 -6.32
N VAL A 24 26.85 22.24 -5.04
CA VAL A 24 26.09 21.16 -4.41
C VAL A 24 24.66 21.20 -4.95
N ARG A 25 24.21 20.10 -5.56
CA ARG A 25 22.81 19.93 -5.94
C ARG A 25 21.99 19.81 -4.65
N VAL A 26 21.25 20.85 -4.30
CA VAL A 26 20.24 20.80 -3.23
C VAL A 26 18.97 20.21 -3.84
N VAL A 27 18.62 18.98 -3.45
CA VAL A 27 17.31 18.39 -3.76
C VAL A 27 16.37 18.82 -2.65
N ALA A 28 15.34 19.60 -2.98
CA ALA A 28 14.36 20.00 -1.97
C ALA A 28 13.43 18.81 -1.68
N ALA A 29 12.93 18.69 -0.45
CA ALA A 29 12.00 17.60 -0.08
C ALA A 29 10.74 17.56 -0.98
N ARG A 30 10.32 18.70 -1.53
CA ARG A 30 9.23 18.80 -2.52
C ARG A 30 9.55 18.13 -3.86
N ASP A 31 10.83 18.00 -4.20
CA ASP A 31 11.29 17.33 -5.42
C ASP A 31 11.37 15.80 -5.24
N LEU A 32 11.19 15.32 -4.01
CA LEU A 32 11.08 13.90 -3.65
C LEU A 32 9.62 13.42 -3.55
N VAL A 33 8.64 14.24 -3.95
CA VAL A 33 7.22 13.88 -3.90
C VAL A 33 6.92 12.81 -4.94
N TRP A 34 7.07 11.56 -4.51
CA TRP A 34 6.57 10.39 -5.23
C TRP A 34 5.07 10.26 -4.97
N ARG A 35 4.27 10.05 -6.01
CA ARG A 35 2.83 9.73 -5.87
C ARG A 35 2.70 8.21 -5.91
N PRO A 36 2.56 7.51 -4.78
CA PRO A 36 2.52 6.05 -4.77
C PRO A 36 1.10 5.58 -5.16
N LEU A 37 0.73 5.79 -6.42
CA LEU A 37 -0.62 5.47 -6.93
C LEU A 37 -0.99 4.01 -6.65
N ALA A 38 -0.06 3.08 -6.84
CA ALA A 38 -0.27 1.67 -6.54
C ALA A 38 -0.63 1.45 -5.06
N THR A 39 0.15 2.02 -4.14
CA THR A 39 -0.12 1.94 -2.70
C THR A 39 -1.47 2.56 -2.35
N GLN A 40 -1.78 3.73 -2.91
CA GLN A 40 -3.07 4.41 -2.68
C GLN A 40 -4.26 3.56 -3.17
N VAL A 41 -4.13 2.93 -4.33
CA VAL A 41 -5.15 2.04 -4.89
C VAL A 41 -5.32 0.79 -4.03
N ILE A 42 -4.23 0.18 -3.59
CA ILE A 42 -4.27 -1.01 -2.73
C ILE A 42 -4.93 -0.68 -1.38
N ILE A 43 -4.56 0.43 -0.75
CA ILE A 43 -5.20 0.89 0.50
C ILE A 43 -6.69 1.10 0.28
N ALA A 44 -7.09 1.81 -0.78
CA ALA A 44 -8.49 2.05 -1.08
C ALA A 44 -9.27 0.73 -1.30
N ALA A 45 -8.67 -0.24 -1.99
CA ALA A 45 -9.27 -1.56 -2.20
C ALA A 45 -9.44 -2.34 -0.88
N ASN A 46 -8.43 -2.34 0.00
CA ASN A 46 -8.52 -2.98 1.31
C ASN A 46 -9.61 -2.36 2.20
N VAL A 47 -9.68 -1.03 2.23
CA VAL A 47 -10.72 -0.32 2.97
C VAL A 47 -12.10 -0.62 2.39
N ALA A 48 -12.26 -0.63 1.08
CA ALA A 48 -13.53 -0.97 0.43
C ALA A 48 -13.97 -2.41 0.73
N ALA A 49 -13.04 -3.38 0.69
CA ALA A 49 -13.31 -4.77 1.03
C ALA A 49 -13.70 -4.94 2.51
N PHE A 50 -13.07 -4.20 3.42
CA PHE A 50 -13.45 -4.19 4.84
C PHE A 50 -14.84 -3.58 5.06
N VAL A 51 -15.15 -2.45 4.43
CA VAL A 51 -16.50 -1.86 4.53
C VAL A 51 -17.54 -2.83 3.98
N TRP A 52 -17.27 -3.47 2.85
CA TRP A 52 -18.14 -4.49 2.28
C TRP A 52 -18.35 -5.65 3.26
N SER A 53 -17.28 -6.15 3.89
CA SER A 53 -17.37 -7.27 4.84
C SER A 53 -18.27 -6.94 6.05
N VAL A 54 -18.22 -5.69 6.54
CA VAL A 54 -19.12 -5.20 7.61
C VAL A 54 -20.57 -5.14 7.13
N VAL A 55 -20.81 -4.67 5.90
CA VAL A 55 -22.17 -4.56 5.32
C VAL A 55 -22.84 -5.93 5.16
N VAL A 56 -22.08 -6.97 4.78
CA VAL A 56 -22.61 -8.33 4.55
C VAL A 56 -22.59 -9.23 5.79
N GLY A 57 -22.58 -8.64 7.00
CA GLY A 57 -22.73 -9.40 8.26
C GLY A 57 -21.44 -9.55 9.08
N GLY A 58 -20.38 -8.83 8.73
CA GLY A 58 -19.21 -8.61 9.59
C GLY A 58 -19.44 -7.52 10.64
N SER A 59 -18.37 -7.23 11.38
CA SER A 59 -18.34 -6.18 12.40
C SER A 59 -16.97 -5.50 12.40
N LEU A 60 -16.82 -4.45 13.21
CA LEU A 60 -15.52 -3.79 13.35
C LEU A 60 -14.47 -4.68 14.01
N ASP A 61 -14.85 -5.73 14.72
CA ASP A 61 -13.90 -6.59 15.44
C ASP A 61 -13.66 -7.94 14.75
N ARG A 62 -14.49 -8.29 13.76
CA ARG A 62 -14.46 -9.61 13.13
C ARG A 62 -15.10 -9.63 11.74
N ILE A 63 -14.52 -10.40 10.82
CA ILE A 63 -15.10 -10.68 9.51
C ILE A 63 -16.37 -11.54 9.60
N GLY A 64 -17.36 -11.23 8.77
CA GLY A 64 -18.59 -12.02 8.61
C GLY A 64 -18.35 -13.32 7.85
N PHE A 65 -19.19 -14.33 8.13
CA PHE A 65 -19.10 -15.62 7.44
C PHE A 65 -19.35 -15.48 5.93
N ASP A 66 -20.31 -14.65 5.52
CA ASP A 66 -20.65 -14.47 4.10
C ASP A 66 -19.48 -13.86 3.30
N ALA A 67 -18.84 -12.81 3.85
CA ALA A 67 -17.63 -12.23 3.25
C ALA A 67 -16.48 -13.24 3.15
N LEU A 68 -16.31 -14.08 4.18
CA LEU A 68 -15.30 -15.14 4.19
C LEU A 68 -15.60 -16.21 3.12
N VAL A 69 -16.86 -16.63 2.99
CA VAL A 69 -17.26 -17.63 1.99
C VAL A 69 -17.15 -17.06 0.57
N ASP A 70 -17.50 -15.81 0.34
CA ASP A 70 -17.51 -15.23 -1.00
C ASP A 70 -16.11 -14.85 -1.50
N GLY A 71 -15.25 -14.33 -0.61
CA GLY A 71 -13.94 -13.78 -1.02
C GLY A 71 -12.73 -14.37 -0.30
N GLY A 72 -12.93 -15.15 0.77
CA GLY A 72 -11.85 -15.66 1.62
C GLY A 72 -11.02 -16.74 0.95
N LEU A 73 -9.75 -16.81 1.39
CA LEU A 73 -8.85 -17.89 1.00
C LEU A 73 -9.26 -19.19 1.70
N ILE A 74 -9.88 -20.08 0.94
CA ILE A 74 -10.36 -21.39 1.39
C ILE A 74 -9.74 -22.45 0.47
N GLY A 75 -8.98 -23.39 1.02
CA GLY A 75 -8.36 -24.47 0.24
C GLY A 75 -9.39 -25.47 -0.29
N GLY A 76 -10.34 -25.85 0.56
CA GLY A 76 -11.48 -26.68 0.25
C GLY A 76 -12.46 -26.67 1.43
N GLY A 77 -13.75 -26.63 1.16
CA GLY A 77 -14.78 -26.56 2.20
C GLY A 77 -16.15 -26.94 1.67
N ILE A 78 -17.07 -27.21 2.59
CA ILE A 78 -18.48 -27.45 2.27
C ILE A 78 -19.28 -26.35 2.94
N VAL A 79 -20.11 -25.65 2.17
CA VAL A 79 -20.99 -24.60 2.68
C VAL A 79 -22.43 -24.96 2.37
N GLN A 80 -23.32 -24.70 3.32
CA GLN A 80 -24.75 -24.85 3.12
C GLN A 80 -25.34 -23.53 2.66
N ARG A 81 -25.87 -23.49 1.43
CA ARG A 81 -26.58 -22.33 0.87
C ARG A 81 -28.06 -22.68 0.74
N GLY A 82 -28.83 -22.36 1.78
CA GLY A 82 -30.24 -22.78 1.87
C GLY A 82 -30.38 -24.29 2.07
N ARG A 83 -30.92 -25.01 1.08
CA ARG A 83 -31.11 -26.48 1.13
C ARG A 83 -30.04 -27.27 0.36
N THR A 84 -29.09 -26.59 -0.28
CA THR A 84 -28.00 -27.22 -1.03
C THR A 84 -26.69 -27.17 -0.26
N LEU A 85 -25.89 -28.23 -0.40
CA LEU A 85 -24.50 -28.26 0.02
C LEU A 85 -23.64 -28.01 -1.20
N GLU A 86 -22.80 -26.99 -1.12
CA GLU A 86 -21.86 -26.60 -2.17
C GLU A 86 -20.45 -26.88 -1.69
N ILE A 87 -19.66 -27.55 -2.54
CA ILE A 87 -18.23 -27.70 -2.33
C ILE A 87 -17.58 -26.43 -2.90
N ILE A 88 -16.75 -25.78 -2.10
CA ILE A 88 -16.08 -24.53 -2.46
C ILE A 88 -14.59 -24.63 -2.14
N GLY A 89 -13.82 -23.68 -2.65
CA GLY A 89 -12.41 -23.50 -2.37
C GLY A 89 -11.52 -23.60 -3.60
N VAL A 90 -10.24 -23.31 -3.42
CA VAL A 90 -9.23 -23.33 -4.49
C VAL A 90 -9.15 -24.71 -5.16
N ALA A 91 -9.35 -25.79 -4.40
CA ALA A 91 -9.38 -27.15 -4.93
C ALA A 91 -10.54 -27.42 -5.91
N GLU A 92 -11.63 -26.65 -5.82
CA GLU A 92 -12.79 -26.74 -6.72
C GLU A 92 -12.67 -25.80 -7.94
N GLY A 93 -11.49 -25.20 -8.14
CA GLY A 93 -11.23 -24.29 -9.25
C GLY A 93 -11.48 -22.82 -8.93
N GLU A 94 -11.80 -22.48 -7.67
CA GLU A 94 -12.01 -21.10 -7.22
C GLU A 94 -10.69 -20.37 -6.98
N TRP A 95 -9.82 -20.32 -7.99
CA TRP A 95 -8.45 -19.79 -7.91
C TRP A 95 -8.40 -18.30 -7.53
N TRP A 96 -9.46 -17.54 -7.81
CA TRP A 96 -9.55 -16.12 -7.47
C TRP A 96 -9.39 -15.89 -5.96
N ARG A 97 -9.72 -16.88 -5.12
CA ARG A 97 -9.55 -16.85 -3.66
C ARG A 97 -8.11 -16.59 -3.20
N LEU A 98 -7.12 -16.97 -4.01
CA LEU A 98 -5.70 -16.67 -3.74
C LEU A 98 -5.43 -15.16 -3.75
N VAL A 99 -6.20 -14.40 -4.53
CA VAL A 99 -6.06 -12.96 -4.65
C VAL A 99 -7.08 -12.24 -3.78
N THR A 100 -8.36 -12.60 -3.85
CA THR A 100 -9.43 -11.92 -3.10
C THR A 100 -9.23 -12.05 -1.59
N GLY A 101 -8.70 -13.18 -1.11
CA GLY A 101 -8.40 -13.39 0.29
C GLY A 101 -7.36 -12.42 0.86
N ALA A 102 -6.49 -11.85 0.02
CA ALA A 102 -5.47 -10.88 0.45
C ALA A 102 -6.05 -9.49 0.80
N PHE A 103 -7.29 -9.20 0.37
CA PHE A 103 -7.95 -7.91 0.64
C PHE A 103 -8.89 -7.96 1.85
N LEU A 104 -9.23 -9.15 2.33
CA LEU A 104 -10.11 -9.33 3.47
C LEU A 104 -9.34 -9.23 4.78
N HIS A 105 -9.91 -8.51 5.75
CA HIS A 105 -9.31 -8.26 7.05
C HIS A 105 -10.27 -8.65 8.18
N ASP A 106 -9.74 -9.41 9.14
CA ASP A 106 -10.48 -9.83 10.35
C ASP A 106 -10.38 -8.77 11.45
N GLY A 107 -11.25 -7.77 11.35
CA GLY A 107 -11.35 -6.67 12.32
C GLY A 107 -10.51 -5.43 12.00
N LEU A 108 -10.86 -4.33 12.66
CA LEU A 108 -10.34 -3.00 12.44
C LEU A 108 -8.87 -2.89 12.84
N ILE A 109 -8.48 -3.58 13.92
CA ILE A 109 -7.07 -3.64 14.36
C ILE A 109 -6.23 -4.34 13.27
N HIS A 110 -6.73 -5.44 12.70
CA HIS A 110 -6.02 -6.16 11.65
C HIS A 110 -5.86 -5.31 10.38
N LEU A 111 -6.90 -4.55 9.99
CA LEU A 111 -6.80 -3.59 8.89
C LEU A 111 -5.79 -2.46 9.18
N ALA A 112 -5.89 -1.84 10.36
CA ALA A 112 -5.09 -0.66 10.71
C ALA A 112 -3.58 -0.94 10.78
N PHE A 113 -3.18 -2.16 11.16
CA PHE A 113 -1.76 -2.54 11.23
C PHE A 113 -1.16 -2.99 9.89
N ASN A 114 -1.99 -3.31 8.88
CA ASN A 114 -1.50 -3.73 7.56
C ASN A 114 -1.39 -2.57 6.55
N MET A 115 -2.11 -1.47 6.77
CA MET A 115 -2.07 -0.29 5.91
C MET A 115 -0.98 0.69 6.35
#